data_AF-A0A3D1CW68-F1
#
_entry.id   AF-A0A3D1CW68-F1
#
_cell.length_a   1.000
_cell.length_b   1.000
_cell.length_c   1.000
_cell.angle_alpha   90.00
_cell.angle_beta   90.00
_cell.angle_gamma   90.00
#
_symmetry.space_group_name_H-M   'P 1'
#
loop_
_entity.id
_entity.type
_entity.pdbx_description
1 polymer ?
#
loop_
_entity_poly.entity_id
_entity_poly.type
_entity_poly.pdbx_seq_one_letter_code
_entity_poly.pdbx_strand_id
1 'polypeptide(L)'
;VVGTTSLRTVESLYYIGRKLQDQPNLQPHELTVRQWEPYEEEKAITPADALQNILLYLDRTGEKRLMADTQIIIVPGYGFHYPDALMTNFHQPQSTLLLLIAAFVGEDWRKIYDYALREGYRFLSYGDSSLLWKKMKEACK
;
A
#
# COMPACT_ATOMS: atom_id res chain seq x y z
N VAL A 1 -5.18 -4.44 7.53
CA VAL A 1 -3.89 -3.85 7.96
C VAL A 1 -4.16 -2.70 8.94
N VAL A 2 -3.30 -2.51 9.94
CA VAL A 2 -3.42 -1.42 10.93
C VAL A 2 -2.30 -0.41 10.68
N GLY A 3 -2.66 0.84 10.39
CA GLY A 3 -1.73 1.93 10.11
C GLY A 3 -1.35 2.05 8.63
N THR A 4 -1.14 3.29 8.19
CA THR A 4 -0.76 3.63 6.80
C THR A 4 0.68 3.22 6.47
N THR A 5 1.59 3.28 7.43
CA THR A 5 2.97 2.78 7.26
C THR A 5 2.97 1.29 6.96
N SER A 6 2.25 0.49 7.76
CA SER A 6 2.13 -0.95 7.53
C SER A 6 1.43 -1.27 6.21
N LEU A 7 0.46 -0.45 5.78
CA LEU A 7 -0.17 -0.59 4.45
C LEU A 7 0.88 -0.45 3.34
N ARG A 8 1.70 0.60 3.39
CA ARG A 8 2.78 0.83 2.42
C ARG A 8 3.81 -0.29 2.44
N THR A 9 4.18 -0.79 3.61
CA THR A 9 5.10 -1.94 3.74
C THR A 9 4.53 -3.19 3.07
N VAL A 10 3.27 -3.53 3.35
CA VAL A 10 2.62 -4.71 2.78
C VAL A 10 2.48 -4.58 1.26
N GLU A 11 2.03 -3.43 0.75
CA GLU A 11 1.93 -3.21 -0.70
C GLU A 11 3.30 -3.21 -1.40
N SER A 12 4.37 -2.79 -0.70
CA SER A 12 5.73 -2.83 -1.24
C SER A 12 6.21 -4.25 -1.56
N LEU A 13 5.67 -5.28 -0.87
CA LEU A 13 6.02 -6.67 -1.16
C LEU A 13 5.69 -7.06 -2.60
N TYR A 14 4.58 -6.55 -3.16
CA TYR A 14 4.21 -6.84 -4.54
C TYR A 14 5.30 -6.39 -5.52
N TYR A 15 5.79 -5.17 -5.34
CA TYR A 15 6.81 -4.58 -6.21
C TYR A 15 8.18 -5.22 -6.02
N ILE A 16 8.56 -5.55 -4.79
CA ILE A 16 9.79 -6.31 -4.51
C ILE A 16 9.73 -7.68 -5.21
N GLY A 17 8.63 -8.40 -5.04
CA GLY A 17 8.41 -9.70 -5.67
C GLY A 17 8.41 -9.64 -7.19
N ARG A 18 7.88 -8.56 -7.77
CA ARG A 18 7.93 -8.30 -9.21
C ARG A 18 9.36 -8.06 -9.69
N LYS A 19 10.14 -7.19 -9.03
CA LYS A 19 11.56 -6.98 -9.39
C LYS A 19 12.35 -8.28 -9.38
N LEU A 20 12.11 -9.12 -8.38
CA LEU A 20 12.75 -10.42 -8.24
C LEU A 20 12.35 -11.42 -9.33
N GLN A 21 11.23 -11.20 -10.03
CA GLN A 21 10.86 -12.02 -11.18
C GLN A 21 11.82 -11.81 -12.36
N ASP A 22 12.10 -10.54 -12.67
CA ASP A 22 12.95 -10.18 -13.79
C ASP A 22 14.44 -10.25 -13.42
N GLN A 23 14.77 -9.93 -12.17
CA GLN A 23 16.14 -9.89 -11.67
C GLN A 23 16.23 -10.70 -10.37
N PRO A 24 16.34 -12.04 -10.45
CA PRO A 24 16.30 -12.87 -9.26
C PRO A 24 17.45 -12.54 -8.30
N ASN A 25 18.66 -12.21 -8.79
CA ASN A 25 19.87 -12.09 -7.97
C ASN A 25 20.15 -10.67 -7.42
N LEU A 26 19.11 -9.83 -7.29
CA LEU A 26 19.24 -8.49 -6.72
C LEU A 26 19.87 -8.52 -5.32
N GLN A 27 20.74 -7.56 -5.05
CA GLN A 27 21.31 -7.36 -3.72
C GLN A 27 20.29 -6.69 -2.79
N PRO A 28 20.39 -6.86 -1.46
CA PRO A 28 19.42 -6.31 -0.51
C PRO A 28 19.13 -4.81 -0.68
N HIS A 29 20.15 -4.00 -0.96
CA HIS A 29 20.00 -2.55 -1.16
C HIS A 29 19.24 -2.18 -2.44
N GLU A 30 19.17 -3.10 -3.41
CA GLU A 30 18.48 -2.92 -4.68
C GLU A 30 16.98 -3.28 -4.61
N LEU A 31 16.55 -3.89 -3.51
CA LEU A 31 15.14 -4.21 -3.24
C LEU A 31 14.30 -2.97 -2.86
N THR A 32 14.87 -1.78 -2.95
CA THR A 32 14.19 -0.53 -2.63
C THR A 32 13.01 -0.28 -3.56
N VAL A 33 11.82 0.00 -3.01
CA VAL A 33 10.63 0.42 -3.78
C VAL A 33 10.61 1.94 -3.87
N ARG A 34 10.74 2.47 -5.09
CA ARG A 34 10.76 3.92 -5.35
C ARG A 34 9.38 4.53 -5.24
N GLN A 35 9.34 5.85 -5.10
CA GLN A 35 8.10 6.59 -4.86
C GLN A 35 7.02 6.34 -5.92
N TRP A 36 7.35 6.49 -7.20
CA TRP A 36 6.39 6.40 -8.32
C TRP A 36 6.42 5.07 -9.08
N GLU A 37 7.20 4.10 -8.60
CA GLU A 37 7.35 2.77 -9.19
C GLU A 37 6.02 2.03 -9.46
N PRO A 38 4.96 2.17 -8.64
CA PRO A 38 3.65 1.61 -8.95
C PRO A 38 3.03 2.03 -10.28
N TYR A 39 3.42 3.18 -10.81
CA TYR A 39 2.78 3.83 -11.96
C TYR A 39 3.66 3.82 -13.22
N GLU A 40 4.90 3.35 -13.11
CA GLU A 40 5.87 3.32 -14.22
C GLU A 40 5.88 1.99 -14.97
N GLU A 41 5.29 0.94 -14.40
CA GLU A 41 5.53 -0.43 -14.86
C GLU A 41 4.31 -1.09 -15.51
N GLU A 42 4.54 -1.71 -16.68
CA GLU A 42 3.48 -2.22 -17.55
C GLU A 42 3.16 -3.71 -17.34
N LYS A 43 4.09 -4.50 -16.79
CA LYS A 43 3.91 -5.94 -16.61
C LYS A 43 3.31 -6.26 -15.24
N ALA A 44 2.05 -6.68 -15.26
CA ALA A 44 1.35 -7.17 -14.08
C ALA A 44 1.66 -8.65 -13.83
N ILE A 45 1.83 -9.01 -12.56
CA ILE A 45 1.87 -10.40 -12.09
C ILE A 45 0.80 -10.62 -11.03
N THR A 46 0.57 -11.87 -10.65
CA THR A 46 -0.35 -12.13 -9.54
C THR A 46 0.30 -11.78 -8.20
N PRO A 47 -0.47 -11.32 -7.20
CA PRO A 47 0.06 -11.09 -5.86
C PRO A 47 0.71 -12.32 -5.23
N ALA A 48 0.25 -13.53 -5.59
CA ALA A 48 0.81 -14.79 -5.14
C ALA A 48 2.20 -15.05 -5.75
N ASP A 49 2.37 -14.81 -7.06
CA ASP A 49 3.66 -14.96 -7.72
C ASP A 49 4.70 -13.99 -7.15
N ALA A 50 4.29 -12.75 -6.86
CA ALA A 50 5.17 -11.78 -6.22
C ALA A 50 5.71 -12.30 -4.86
N LEU A 51 4.84 -12.84 -4.01
CA LEU A 51 5.26 -13.43 -2.74
C LEU A 51 6.13 -14.68 -2.95
N GLN A 52 5.82 -15.51 -3.94
CA GLN A 52 6.61 -16.69 -4.28
C GLN A 52 8.04 -16.31 -4.71
N ASN A 53 8.21 -15.23 -5.47
CA ASN A 53 9.53 -14.73 -5.86
C ASN A 53 10.35 -14.25 -4.67
N ILE A 54 9.71 -13.64 -3.67
CA ILE A 54 10.36 -13.26 -2.41
C ILE A 54 10.80 -14.50 -1.63
N LEU A 55 9.95 -15.54 -1.56
CA LEU A 55 10.31 -16.80 -0.90
C LEU A 55 11.52 -17.46 -1.59
N LEU A 56 11.51 -17.56 -2.92
CA LEU A 56 12.64 -18.07 -3.69
C LEU A 56 13.92 -17.26 -3.48
N TYR A 57 13.79 -15.93 -3.35
CA TYR A 57 14.91 -15.07 -3.03
C TYR A 57 15.51 -15.40 -1.66
N LEU A 58 14.68 -15.50 -0.62
CA LEU A 58 15.13 -15.81 0.75
C LEU A 58 15.77 -17.20 0.84
N ASP A 59 15.16 -18.20 0.18
CA ASP A 59 15.72 -19.56 0.14
C ASP A 59 17.10 -19.59 -0.52
N ARG A 60 17.26 -18.86 -1.64
CA ARG A 60 18.54 -18.81 -2.37
C ARG A 60 19.63 -18.05 -1.60
N THR A 61 19.29 -16.95 -0.94
CA THR A 61 20.27 -16.16 -0.18
C THR A 61 20.55 -16.74 1.20
N GLY A 62 19.69 -17.63 1.70
CA GLY A 62 19.75 -18.15 3.07
C GLY A 62 19.27 -17.14 4.12
N GLU A 63 18.66 -16.04 3.69
CA GLU A 63 18.17 -14.99 4.57
C GLU A 63 16.85 -15.39 5.25
N LYS A 64 16.74 -15.13 6.55
CA LYS A 64 15.52 -15.43 7.32
C LYS A 64 14.51 -14.28 7.33
N ARG A 65 14.93 -13.10 6.87
CA ARG A 65 14.14 -11.87 6.91
C ARG A 65 14.37 -11.08 5.62
N LEU A 66 13.29 -10.51 5.09
CA LEU A 66 13.37 -9.54 4.01
C LEU A 66 13.69 -8.17 4.61
N MET A 67 14.81 -7.57 4.17
CA MET A 67 15.19 -6.20 4.51
C MET A 67 15.15 -5.37 3.23
N ALA A 68 14.32 -4.33 3.21
CA ALA A 68 14.16 -3.44 2.06
C ALA A 68 13.64 -2.07 2.50
N ASP A 69 14.00 -1.04 1.74
CA ASP A 69 13.48 0.31 1.91
C ASP A 69 12.26 0.56 1.03
N THR A 70 11.33 1.39 1.49
CA THR A 70 10.18 1.79 0.69
C THR A 70 9.90 3.28 0.79
N GLN A 71 9.74 3.88 -0.37
CA GLN A 71 9.33 5.26 -0.56
C GLN A 71 7.98 5.37 -1.27
N ILE A 72 7.30 4.23 -1.51
CA ILE A 72 6.09 4.13 -2.31
C ILE A 72 5.05 5.20 -1.99
N ILE A 73 4.52 5.89 -3.00
CA ILE A 73 3.36 6.76 -2.83
C ILE A 73 2.10 6.06 -3.35
N ILE A 74 1.04 6.09 -2.55
CA ILE A 74 -0.25 5.52 -2.89
C ILE A 74 -1.20 6.69 -3.11
N VAL A 75 -1.67 6.87 -4.34
CA VAL A 75 -2.58 7.94 -4.75
C VAL A 75 -3.80 7.36 -5.49
N PRO A 76 -4.89 8.13 -5.67
CA PRO A 76 -6.07 7.65 -6.39
C PRO A 76 -5.73 7.03 -7.75
N GLY A 77 -6.32 5.87 -8.03
CA GLY A 77 -6.00 5.03 -9.20
C GLY A 77 -5.11 3.83 -8.90
N TYR A 78 -4.46 3.81 -7.73
CA TYR A 78 -3.64 2.68 -7.26
C TYR A 78 -4.44 1.36 -7.15
N GLY A 79 -3.87 0.26 -7.62
CA GLY A 79 -4.42 -1.09 -7.44
C GLY A 79 -3.83 -1.75 -6.20
N PHE A 80 -4.66 -2.03 -5.20
CA PHE A 80 -4.22 -2.72 -3.97
C PHE A 80 -4.16 -4.23 -4.18
N HIS A 81 -3.09 -4.86 -3.70
CA HIS A 81 -2.79 -6.27 -3.96
C HIS A 81 -3.15 -7.19 -2.79
N TYR A 82 -2.99 -6.74 -1.54
CA TYR A 82 -3.11 -7.63 -0.37
C TYR A 82 -4.17 -7.21 0.66
N PRO A 83 -4.27 -5.95 1.09
CA PRO A 83 -5.19 -5.55 2.15
C PRO A 83 -6.63 -5.43 1.65
N ASP A 84 -7.57 -5.97 2.42
CA ASP A 84 -9.01 -5.78 2.19
C ASP A 84 -9.63 -4.71 3.10
N ALA A 85 -8.98 -4.45 4.24
CA ALA A 85 -9.40 -3.41 5.18
C ALA A 85 -8.18 -2.68 5.78
N LEU A 86 -8.39 -1.42 6.13
CA LEU A 86 -7.43 -0.52 6.75
C LEU A 86 -8.02 0.08 8.02
N MET A 87 -7.33 -0.09 9.14
CA MET A 87 -7.60 0.67 10.37
C MET A 87 -6.57 1.79 10.51
N THR A 88 -7.00 3.03 10.66
CA THR A 88 -6.10 4.20 10.72
C THR A 88 -6.79 5.40 11.36
N ASN A 89 -6.00 6.32 11.90
CA ASN A 89 -6.50 7.62 12.38
C ASN A 89 -7.01 8.51 11.24
N PHE A 90 -7.74 9.55 11.59
CA PHE A 90 -8.08 10.65 10.70
C PHE A 90 -6.88 11.58 10.48
N HIS A 91 -6.53 11.81 9.22
CA HIS A 91 -5.37 12.61 8.81
C HIS A 91 -5.76 14.04 8.45
N GLN A 92 -4.81 14.97 8.48
CA GLN A 92 -5.09 16.36 8.08
C GLN A 92 -5.54 16.44 6.60
N PRO A 93 -6.51 17.31 6.27
CA PRO A 93 -6.79 17.68 4.88
C PRO A 93 -5.52 18.10 4.13
N GLN A 94 -5.43 17.78 2.84
CA GLN A 94 -4.29 18.11 1.97
C GLN A 94 -2.96 17.40 2.31
N SER A 95 -2.99 16.32 3.11
CA SER A 95 -1.81 15.48 3.36
C SER A 95 -1.62 14.38 2.32
N THR A 96 -0.40 13.88 2.16
CA THR A 96 -0.12 12.67 1.35
C THR A 96 -0.82 11.43 1.89
N LEU A 97 -1.06 11.38 3.21
CA LEU A 97 -1.85 10.31 3.83
C LEU A 97 -3.31 10.34 3.38
N LEU A 98 -3.89 11.52 3.18
CA LEU A 98 -5.24 11.63 2.63
C LEU A 98 -5.32 11.06 1.21
N LEU A 99 -4.27 11.22 0.39
CA LEU A 99 -4.23 10.60 -0.95
C LEU A 99 -4.31 9.08 -0.87
N LEU A 100 -3.61 8.46 0.10
CA LEU A 100 -3.67 7.02 0.35
C LEU A 100 -5.07 6.58 0.78
N ILE A 101 -5.72 7.35 1.67
CA ILE A 101 -7.11 7.06 2.07
C ILE A 101 -8.04 7.18 0.85
N ALA A 102 -7.92 8.25 0.07
CA ALA A 102 -8.70 8.46 -1.15
C ALA A 102 -8.49 7.34 -2.18
N ALA A 103 -7.28 6.79 -2.29
CA ALA A 103 -7.03 5.61 -3.11
C ALA A 103 -7.76 4.37 -2.57
N PHE A 104 -7.75 4.16 -1.25
CA PHE A 104 -8.28 2.95 -0.61
C PHE A 104 -9.81 2.87 -0.63
N VAL A 105 -10.50 3.98 -0.35
CA VAL A 105 -11.98 4.03 -0.28
C VAL A 105 -12.63 4.69 -1.51
N GLY A 106 -11.83 5.12 -2.48
CA GLY A 106 -12.32 5.85 -3.66
C GLY A 106 -13.01 7.16 -3.29
N GLU A 107 -14.01 7.56 -4.07
CA GLU A 107 -14.71 8.85 -3.92
C GLU A 107 -15.39 9.09 -2.56
N ASP A 108 -15.61 8.03 -1.78
CA ASP A 108 -16.28 8.12 -0.48
C ASP A 108 -15.40 8.78 0.61
N TRP A 109 -14.10 9.00 0.35
CA TRP A 109 -13.21 9.66 1.30
C TRP A 109 -13.74 11.03 1.74
N ARG A 110 -14.37 11.80 0.83
CA ARG A 110 -14.96 13.11 1.17
C ARG A 110 -16.10 12.96 2.16
N LYS A 111 -17.05 12.06 1.88
CA LYS A 111 -18.20 11.79 2.75
C LYS A 111 -17.77 11.36 4.15
N ILE A 112 -16.74 10.51 4.24
CA ILE A 112 -16.19 10.03 5.52
C ILE A 112 -15.61 11.19 6.32
N TYR A 113 -14.83 12.07 5.67
CA TYR A 113 -14.17 13.19 6.34
C TYR A 113 -15.14 14.32 6.69
N ASP A 114 -16.10 14.63 5.81
CA ASP A 114 -17.15 15.61 6.05
C ASP A 114 -18.01 15.19 7.25
N TYR A 115 -18.35 13.90 7.36
CA TYR A 115 -19.02 13.35 8.53
C TYR A 115 -18.18 13.52 9.80
N ALA A 116 -16.91 13.08 9.78
CA ALA A 116 -16.03 13.18 10.94
C ALA A 116 -15.86 14.62 11.43
N LEU A 117 -15.72 15.59 10.51
CA LEU A 117 -15.63 17.01 10.85
C LEU A 117 -16.94 17.53 11.45
N ARG A 118 -18.09 17.19 10.86
CA ARG A 118 -19.40 17.62 11.35
C ARG A 118 -19.72 17.08 12.74
N GLU A 119 -19.37 15.82 13.00
CA GLU A 119 -19.60 15.16 14.30
C GLU A 119 -18.50 15.45 15.33
N GLY A 120 -17.53 16.32 15.04
CA GLY A 120 -16.52 16.75 15.99
C GLY A 120 -15.48 15.68 16.36
N TYR A 121 -15.17 14.78 15.43
CA TYR A 121 -14.13 13.76 15.63
C TYR A 121 -12.77 14.44 15.82
N ARG A 122 -11.91 13.82 16.63
CA ARG A 122 -10.54 14.26 16.88
C ARG A 122 -9.64 13.71 15.79
N PHE A 123 -8.79 14.55 15.21
CA PHE A 123 -7.87 14.17 14.12
C PHE A 123 -6.44 13.94 14.66
N LEU A 124 -5.56 13.45 13.80
CA LEU A 124 -4.13 13.26 14.02
C LEU A 124 -3.78 12.07 14.95
N SER A 125 -2.54 12.02 15.43
CA SER A 125 -1.93 10.85 16.07
C SER A 125 -2.66 10.35 17.32
N TYR A 126 -3.31 11.24 18.05
CA TYR A 126 -4.06 10.92 19.28
C TYR A 126 -5.57 11.12 19.13
N GLY A 127 -6.02 11.28 17.88
CA GLY A 127 -7.42 11.43 17.54
C GLY A 127 -8.17 10.10 17.50
N ASP A 128 -9.34 10.14 16.90
CA ASP A 128 -10.18 8.98 16.67
C ASP A 128 -9.66 8.16 15.48
N SER A 129 -10.06 6.89 15.43
CA SER A 129 -9.71 5.96 14.37
C SER A 129 -10.90 5.68 13.44
N SER A 130 -10.56 5.20 12.25
CA SER A 130 -11.48 4.74 11.23
C SER A 130 -11.15 3.29 10.87
N LEU A 131 -12.19 2.51 10.58
CA LEU A 131 -12.08 1.21 9.93
C LEU A 131 -12.68 1.34 8.54
N LEU A 132 -11.83 1.10 7.54
CA LEU A 132 -12.12 1.33 6.13
C LEU A 132 -12.03 0.00 5.39
N TRP A 133 -12.97 -0.25 4.50
CA TRP A 133 -12.92 -1.39 3.59
C TRP A 133 -12.49 -0.91 2.21
N LYS A 134 -11.62 -1.70 1.56
CA LYS A 134 -11.15 -1.43 0.20
C LYS A 134 -12.36 -1.36 -0.72
N LYS A 135 -12.49 -0.26 -1.45
CA LYS A 135 -13.54 -0.15 -2.47
C LYS A 135 -13.17 -1.06 -3.64
N MET A 136 -14.01 -2.05 -3.92
CA MET A 136 -13.85 -2.89 -5.10
C MET A 136 -13.99 -2.00 -6.35
N LYS A 137 -13.10 -2.16 -7.34
CA LYS A 137 -13.38 -1.61 -8.66
C LYS A 137 -14.68 -2.24 -9.13
N GLU A 138 -15.70 -1.41 -9.38
CA GLU A 138 -16.86 -1.86 -10.15
C GLU A 138 -16.30 -2.40 -11.47
N ALA A 139 -16.63 -3.65 -11.81
CA ALA A 139 -16.31 -4.16 -13.13
C ALA A 139 -16.96 -3.20 -14.12
N CYS A 140 -16.15 -2.62 -15.02
CA CYS A 140 -16.67 -1.85 -16.14
C CYS A 140 -17.71 -2.75 -16.83
N LYS A 141 -18.98 -2.36 -16.77
CA LYS A 141 -20.04 -3.04 -17.51
C LYS A 141 -19.89 -2.83 -18.99
#